data_AF-A0A5C5GFP1-F1
#
_entry.id   AF-A0A5C5GFP1-F1
#
_cell.length_a   1.000
_cell.length_b   1.000
_cell.length_c   1.000
_cell.angle_alpha   90.00
_cell.angle_beta   90.00
_cell.angle_gamma   90.00
#
_symmetry.space_group_name_H-M   'P 1'
#
loop_
_entity.id
_entity.type
_entity.pdbx_description
1 polymer ?
#
loop_
_entity_poly.entity_id
_entity_poly.type
_entity_poly.pdbx_seq_one_letter_code
_entity_poly.pdbx_strand_id
1 'polypeptide(L)'
;MRAKLLTAAVAILPGLPLLAQDMVLVDNLQACEGWDPDADSAMMDLIGEYNTILRADGTDTIEYGCTFEEPVEFVWHDEPQVRTGYCMEPGPFIHPTVFVLGLWPGEEDRAYLWQSDASGRGEPHVFYVCDGE
;
A
#
# COMPACT_ATOMS: atom_id res chain seq x y z
N MET A 1 -43.12 45.52 -2.29
CA MET A 1 -42.01 44.71 -2.86
C MET A 1 -41.17 44.21 -1.68
N ARG A 2 -41.39 42.98 -1.20
CA ARG A 2 -40.65 41.73 -1.52
C ARG A 2 -39.12 41.88 -1.45
N ALA A 3 -38.54 41.36 -0.36
CA ALA A 3 -37.35 40.51 -0.40
C ALA A 3 -37.34 39.68 0.91
N LYS A 4 -37.77 38.42 0.82
CA LYS A 4 -37.55 37.43 1.88
C LYS A 4 -36.11 36.95 1.71
N LEU A 5 -35.23 37.25 2.66
CA LEU A 5 -33.91 36.62 2.72
C LEU A 5 -34.12 35.11 3.00
N LEU A 6 -33.74 34.26 2.06
CA LEU A 6 -33.49 32.86 2.33
C LEU A 6 -32.10 32.76 2.98
N THR A 7 -32.05 32.49 4.27
CA THR A 7 -30.81 32.09 4.93
C THR A 7 -30.58 30.62 4.60
N ALA A 8 -29.53 30.34 3.82
CA ALA A 8 -29.10 29.01 3.46
C ALA A 8 -28.66 28.24 4.72
N ALA A 9 -29.18 27.03 4.91
CA ALA A 9 -28.67 26.10 5.91
C ALA A 9 -27.31 25.57 5.44
N VAL A 10 -26.25 25.89 6.19
CA VAL A 10 -24.95 25.23 6.06
C VAL A 10 -25.11 23.81 6.60
N ALA A 11 -25.23 22.83 5.70
CA ALA A 11 -25.14 21.43 6.07
C ALA A 11 -23.69 21.12 6.42
N ILE A 12 -23.40 21.07 7.72
CA ILE A 12 -22.16 20.47 8.23
C ILE A 12 -22.29 18.98 7.90
N LEU A 13 -21.55 18.50 6.89
CA LEU A 13 -21.40 17.08 6.60
C LEU A 13 -20.38 16.51 7.61
N PRO A 14 -20.78 15.70 8.60
CA PRO A 14 -19.82 14.95 9.38
C PRO A 14 -19.46 13.68 8.60
N GLY A 15 -18.18 13.48 8.31
CA GLY A 15 -17.69 12.21 7.76
C GLY A 15 -17.19 12.27 6.33
N LEU A 16 -16.39 13.30 5.97
CA LEU A 16 -15.34 13.01 5.00
C LEU A 16 -14.43 11.97 5.67
N PRO A 17 -14.22 10.79 5.07
CA PRO A 17 -13.14 9.91 5.51
C PRO A 17 -11.88 10.76 5.40
N LEU A 18 -11.24 10.99 6.54
CA LEU A 18 -9.87 11.48 6.60
C LEU A 18 -9.12 10.58 5.61
N LEU A 19 -8.58 11.18 4.55
CA LEU A 19 -7.82 10.49 3.51
C LEU A 19 -6.94 9.45 4.21
N ALA A 20 -7.18 8.17 3.91
CA ALA A 20 -6.26 7.12 4.30
C ALA A 20 -4.90 7.63 3.84
N GLN A 21 -4.03 7.96 4.79
CA GLN A 21 -2.68 8.37 4.46
C GLN A 21 -2.10 7.21 3.65
N ASP A 22 -1.53 7.51 2.48
CA ASP A 22 -0.95 6.51 1.60
C ASP A 22 0.19 5.84 2.35
N MET A 23 -0.14 4.78 3.08
CA MET A 23 0.83 4.03 3.85
C MET A 23 1.73 3.32 2.86
N VAL A 24 2.99 3.73 2.84
CA VAL A 24 4.01 3.07 2.05
C VAL A 24 4.79 2.16 2.98
N LEU A 25 4.87 0.89 2.61
CA LEU A 25 5.69 -0.08 3.31
C LEU A 25 6.84 -0.51 2.43
N VAL A 26 8.01 -0.75 3.01
CA VAL A 26 9.23 -1.15 2.29
C VAL A 26 9.84 -2.38 2.94
N ASP A 27 10.48 -3.23 2.15
CA ASP A 27 11.17 -4.41 2.66
C ASP A 27 12.57 -4.12 3.23
N ASN A 28 13.07 -2.90 3.02
CA ASN A 28 14.35 -2.42 3.52
C ASN A 28 14.15 -1.13 4.33
N LEU A 29 14.21 -1.22 5.66
CA LEU A 29 14.06 -0.08 6.56
C LEU A 29 15.03 1.08 6.28
N GLN A 30 16.23 0.81 5.73
CA GLN A 30 17.15 1.89 5.35
C GLN A 30 16.60 2.75 4.22
N ALA A 31 15.67 2.24 3.41
CA ALA A 31 14.99 3.03 2.38
C ALA A 31 14.05 4.08 2.99
N CYS A 32 13.60 3.90 4.24
CA CYS A 32 12.80 4.91 4.93
C CYS A 32 13.66 6.11 5.41
N GLU A 33 14.99 6.02 5.42
CA GLU A 33 15.85 7.15 5.79
C GLU A 33 15.71 8.28 4.75
N GLY A 34 15.09 9.39 5.16
CA GLY A 34 14.83 10.53 4.27
C GLY A 34 13.57 10.39 3.43
N TRP A 35 12.67 9.45 3.77
CA TRP A 35 11.32 9.41 3.21
C TRP A 35 10.58 10.71 3.55
N ASP A 36 10.27 11.47 2.51
CA ASP A 36 9.44 12.67 2.58
C ASP A 36 8.24 12.45 1.65
N PRO A 37 7.04 12.13 2.17
CA PRO A 37 5.86 11.89 1.34
C PRO A 37 5.43 13.11 0.52
N ASP A 38 5.90 14.31 0.88
CA ASP A 38 5.60 15.56 0.18
C ASP A 38 6.60 15.88 -0.95
N ALA A 39 7.68 15.09 -1.09
CA ALA A 39 8.66 15.26 -2.16
C ALA A 39 8.13 14.74 -3.51
N ASP A 40 8.33 15.51 -4.59
CA ASP A 40 7.91 15.12 -5.94
C ASP A 40 8.52 13.77 -6.41
N SER A 41 9.68 13.40 -5.86
CA SER A 41 10.41 12.16 -6.19
C SER A 41 10.24 11.05 -5.15
N ALA A 42 9.44 11.25 -4.10
CA ALA A 42 9.41 10.40 -2.92
C ALA A 42 9.33 8.90 -3.26
N MET A 43 8.37 8.53 -4.11
CA MET A 43 8.16 7.12 -4.48
C MET A 43 9.32 6.55 -5.31
N MET A 44 9.92 7.37 -6.18
CA MET A 44 11.08 6.96 -6.98
C MET A 44 12.33 6.80 -6.13
N ASP A 45 12.46 7.56 -5.05
CA ASP A 45 13.56 7.44 -4.10
C ASP A 45 13.43 6.18 -3.23
N LEU A 46 12.20 5.72 -2.96
CA LEU A 46 11.93 4.44 -2.31
C LEU A 46 12.16 3.23 -3.23
N ILE A 47 11.73 3.33 -4.50
CA ILE A 47 11.91 2.26 -5.50
C ILE A 47 13.38 2.23 -5.95
N GLY A 48 14.18 1.39 -5.29
CA GLY A 48 15.59 1.17 -5.59
C GLY A 48 15.86 -0.21 -6.16
N GLU A 49 17.12 -0.43 -6.58
CA GLU A 49 17.62 -1.74 -7.05
C GLU A 49 17.46 -2.85 -5.99
N TYR A 50 17.39 -2.48 -4.71
CA TYR A 50 17.34 -3.41 -3.58
C TYR A 50 16.12 -3.22 -2.68
N ASN A 51 15.15 -2.42 -3.11
CA ASN A 51 13.98 -2.10 -2.31
C ASN A 51 12.72 -2.49 -3.09
N THR A 52 11.82 -3.16 -2.39
CA THR A 52 10.46 -3.40 -2.85
C THR A 52 9.52 -2.57 -1.99
N ILE A 53 8.66 -1.82 -2.64
CA ILE A 53 7.57 -1.12 -1.98
C ILE A 53 6.31 -2.00 -2.01
N LEU A 54 5.50 -1.92 -0.96
CA LEU A 54 4.15 -2.44 -0.90
C LEU A 54 3.19 -1.25 -0.79
N ARG A 55 2.27 -1.20 -1.75
CA ARG A 55 1.20 -0.22 -1.87
C ARG A 55 -0.14 -0.94 -1.82
N ALA A 56 -1.23 -0.18 -1.69
CA ALA A 56 -2.56 -0.76 -1.64
C ALA A 56 -2.92 -1.54 -2.92
N ASP A 57 -2.34 -1.17 -4.06
CA ASP A 57 -2.59 -1.75 -5.39
C ASP A 57 -1.57 -2.82 -5.81
N GLY A 58 -0.52 -3.08 -5.02
CA GLY A 58 0.52 -4.01 -5.45
C GLY A 58 1.88 -3.82 -4.78
N THR A 59 2.89 -4.46 -5.37
CA THR A 59 4.30 -4.28 -4.98
C THR A 59 5.12 -3.84 -6.17
N ASP A 60 6.10 -2.96 -5.97
CA ASP A 60 7.02 -2.57 -7.03
C ASP A 60 8.47 -2.58 -6.58
N THR A 61 9.34 -2.99 -7.50
CA THR A 61 10.78 -2.74 -7.47
C THR A 61 11.20 -2.28 -8.87
N ILE A 62 12.48 -1.97 -9.09
CA ILE A 62 12.97 -1.35 -10.32
C ILE A 62 12.71 -2.19 -11.59
N GLU A 63 12.72 -3.52 -11.47
CA GLU A 63 12.59 -4.45 -12.60
C GLU A 63 11.36 -5.35 -12.50
N TYR A 64 10.70 -5.43 -11.35
CA TYR A 64 9.61 -6.36 -11.11
C TYR A 64 8.46 -5.66 -10.39
N GLY A 65 7.23 -5.90 -10.85
CA GLY A 65 6.04 -5.32 -10.25
C GLY A 65 4.91 -6.32 -10.18
N CYS A 66 4.16 -6.30 -9.10
CA CYS A 66 2.93 -7.07 -8.92
C CYS A 66 1.76 -6.12 -8.76
N THR A 67 0.64 -6.42 -9.43
CA THR A 67 -0.61 -5.68 -9.32
C THR A 67 -1.67 -6.58 -8.71
N PHE A 68 -2.36 -6.08 -7.69
CA PHE A 68 -3.55 -6.72 -7.12
C PHE A 68 -4.77 -6.40 -7.97
N GLU A 69 -5.67 -7.38 -8.14
CA GLU A 69 -6.93 -7.18 -8.86
C GLU A 69 -7.85 -6.18 -8.13
N GLU A 70 -7.81 -6.22 -6.80
CA GLU A 70 -8.51 -5.28 -5.91
C GLU A 70 -7.53 -4.75 -4.87
N PRO A 71 -7.61 -3.46 -4.50
CA PRO A 71 -6.75 -2.90 -3.47
C PRO A 71 -6.88 -3.61 -2.12
N VAL A 72 -5.79 -3.64 -1.36
CA VAL A 72 -5.79 -4.02 0.06
C VAL A 72 -6.06 -2.80 0.92
N GLU A 73 -6.58 -3.03 2.11
CA GLU A 73 -6.70 -2.00 3.14
C GLU A 73 -5.58 -2.18 4.16
N PHE A 74 -4.85 -1.12 4.52
CA PHE A 74 -3.85 -1.21 5.59
C PHE A 74 -4.52 -1.10 6.97
N VAL A 75 -5.25 -2.15 7.34
CA VAL A 75 -5.98 -2.28 8.60
C VAL A 75 -5.46 -3.51 9.34
N TRP A 76 -4.96 -3.29 10.56
CA TRP A 76 -4.48 -4.37 11.42
C TRP A 76 -5.65 -5.14 12.01
N HIS A 77 -5.76 -6.41 11.63
CA HIS A 77 -6.83 -7.32 12.01
C HIS A 77 -6.33 -8.77 12.11
N ASP A 78 -7.07 -9.62 12.80
CA ASP A 78 -6.69 -11.01 13.06
C ASP A 78 -6.82 -11.89 11.79
N GLU A 79 -7.58 -11.44 10.79
CA GLU A 79 -7.80 -12.16 9.55
C GLU A 79 -6.94 -11.59 8.40
N PRO A 80 -6.22 -12.45 7.65
CA PRO A 80 -5.44 -12.01 6.51
C PRO A 80 -6.35 -11.63 5.33
N GLN A 81 -5.89 -10.67 4.53
CA GLN A 81 -6.54 -10.29 3.29
C GLN A 81 -6.00 -11.13 2.13
N VAL A 82 -6.89 -11.76 1.37
CA VAL A 82 -6.51 -12.51 0.17
C VAL A 82 -6.84 -11.67 -1.07
N ARG A 83 -5.90 -11.59 -2.01
CA ARG A 83 -6.08 -10.93 -3.31
C ARG A 83 -5.58 -11.83 -4.44
N THR A 84 -6.25 -11.77 -5.57
CA THR A 84 -5.74 -12.25 -6.84
C THR A 84 -5.01 -11.12 -7.56
N GLY A 85 -4.19 -11.45 -8.54
CA GLY A 85 -3.51 -10.45 -9.36
C GLY A 85 -2.47 -11.08 -10.27
N TYR A 86 -1.48 -10.29 -10.66
CA TYR A 86 -0.39 -10.75 -11.51
C TYR A 86 0.91 -10.00 -11.23
N CYS A 87 2.03 -10.63 -11.54
CA CYS A 87 3.34 -9.99 -11.55
C CYS A 87 3.93 -9.95 -12.95
N MET A 88 4.72 -8.91 -13.22
CA MET A 88 5.39 -8.67 -14.49
C MET A 88 6.89 -8.50 -14.26
N GLU A 89 7.66 -9.16 -15.12
CA GLU A 89 9.11 -8.98 -15.27
C GLU A 89 9.39 -8.22 -16.57
N PRO A 90 10.60 -7.65 -16.78
CA PRO A 90 10.91 -6.93 -18.01
C PRO A 90 10.79 -7.88 -19.22
N GLY A 91 9.85 -7.57 -20.11
CA GLY A 91 9.50 -8.42 -21.25
C GLY A 91 8.00 -8.75 -21.28
N PRO A 92 7.57 -9.74 -22.08
CA PRO A 92 6.16 -10.13 -22.21
C PRO A 92 5.75 -11.21 -21.19
N PHE A 93 6.32 -11.19 -19.98
CA PHE A 93 6.10 -12.21 -18.96
C PHE A 93 5.06 -11.71 -17.94
N ILE A 94 3.94 -12.43 -17.84
CA ILE A 94 2.87 -12.17 -16.89
C ILE A 94 2.65 -13.45 -16.08
N HIS A 95 2.71 -13.32 -14.76
CA HIS A 95 2.58 -14.42 -13.81
C HIS A 95 1.34 -14.18 -12.94
N PRO A 96 0.22 -14.87 -13.20
CA PRO A 96 -0.94 -14.82 -12.31
C PRO A 96 -0.57 -15.33 -10.92
N THR A 97 -0.97 -14.60 -9.89
CA THR A 97 -0.54 -14.85 -8.51
C THR A 97 -1.70 -14.66 -7.53
N VAL A 98 -1.74 -15.47 -6.48
CA VAL A 98 -2.55 -15.23 -5.28
C VAL A 98 -1.65 -14.63 -4.21
N PHE A 99 -2.12 -13.54 -3.63
CA PHE A 99 -1.47 -12.80 -2.57
C PHE A 99 -2.24 -12.97 -1.27
N VAL A 100 -1.53 -13.18 -0.16
CA VAL A 100 -2.10 -13.15 1.18
C VAL A 100 -1.35 -12.10 1.96
N LEU A 101 -2.07 -11.11 2.48
CA LEU A 101 -1.53 -10.02 3.29
C LEU A 101 -1.94 -10.21 4.76
N GLY A 102 -0.95 -10.31 5.64
CA GLY A 102 -1.12 -10.32 7.09
C GLY A 102 -0.72 -8.98 7.70
N LEU A 103 -1.64 -8.39 8.46
CA LEU A 103 -1.45 -7.16 9.25
C LEU A 103 -2.02 -7.43 10.64
N TRP A 104 -1.21 -7.84 11.61
CA TRP A 104 -1.71 -8.36 12.88
C TRP A 104 -1.63 -7.37 14.04
N PRO A 105 -2.66 -7.30 14.91
CA PRO A 105 -2.59 -6.48 16.11
C PRO A 105 -1.36 -6.80 16.97
N GLY A 106 -0.64 -5.77 17.41
CA GLY A 106 0.63 -5.88 18.15
C GLY A 106 1.89 -5.89 17.27
N GLU A 107 1.75 -5.85 15.95
CA GLU A 107 2.82 -5.76 14.95
C GLU A 107 2.55 -4.59 13.97
N GLU A 108 2.16 -3.44 14.51
CA GLU A 108 1.76 -2.25 13.74
C GLU A 108 2.88 -1.60 12.93
N ASP A 109 4.12 -2.05 13.09
CA ASP A 109 5.30 -1.57 12.36
C ASP A 109 5.55 -2.32 11.04
N ARG A 110 4.77 -3.38 10.74
CA ARG A 110 5.06 -4.27 9.61
C ARG A 110 3.84 -4.94 8.99
N ALA A 111 4.03 -5.42 7.77
CA ALA A 111 3.12 -6.26 7.02
C ALA A 111 3.83 -7.49 6.47
N TYR A 112 3.05 -8.54 6.22
CA TYR A 112 3.53 -9.81 5.73
C TYR A 112 2.82 -10.19 4.45
N LEU A 113 3.55 -10.39 3.36
CA LEU A 113 3.00 -10.76 2.07
C LEU A 113 3.47 -12.15 1.65
N TRP A 114 2.52 -13.08 1.52
CA TRP A 114 2.76 -14.34 0.83
C TRP A 114 2.32 -14.22 -0.62
N GLN A 115 3.10 -14.82 -1.50
CA GLN A 115 2.76 -14.97 -2.91
C GLN A 115 2.69 -16.47 -3.22
N SER A 116 1.79 -16.85 -4.14
CA SER A 116 1.80 -18.18 -4.74
C SER A 116 2.98 -18.31 -5.71
N ASP A 117 4.21 -18.21 -5.22
CA ASP A 117 5.41 -18.39 -6.02
C ASP A 117 5.71 -19.87 -6.28
N ALA A 118 6.56 -20.14 -7.25
CA ALA A 118 6.99 -21.50 -7.58
C ALA A 118 8.00 -22.08 -6.57
N SER A 119 8.54 -21.27 -5.65
CA SER A 119 9.60 -21.71 -4.72
C SER A 119 9.06 -22.38 -3.45
N GLY A 120 7.77 -22.17 -3.12
CA GLY A 120 7.02 -23.02 -2.20
C GLY A 120 7.53 -23.05 -0.77
N ARG A 121 8.32 -22.05 -0.35
CA ARG A 121 8.93 -22.03 0.99
C ARG A 121 7.94 -21.68 2.10
N GLY A 122 6.81 -21.07 1.77
CA GLY A 122 5.75 -20.73 2.73
C GLY A 122 6.09 -19.57 3.67
N GLU A 123 7.23 -18.90 3.45
CA GLU A 123 7.67 -17.74 4.23
C GLU A 123 7.13 -16.44 3.59
N PRO A 124 6.68 -15.45 4.39
CA PRO A 124 6.27 -14.16 3.88
C PRO A 124 7.48 -13.30 3.49
N HIS A 125 7.26 -12.43 2.51
CA HIS A 125 8.03 -11.20 2.40
C HIS A 125 7.56 -10.21 3.47
N VAL A 126 8.48 -9.62 4.23
CA VAL A 126 8.14 -8.68 5.30
C VAL A 126 8.39 -7.26 4.82
N PHE A 127 7.37 -6.42 4.94
CA PHE A 127 7.44 -4.98 4.68
C PHE A 127 7.28 -4.22 5.98
N TYR A 128 7.93 -3.08 6.11
CA TYR A 128 7.91 -2.22 7.29
C TYR A 128 7.28 -0.87 6.93
N VAL A 129 6.51 -0.32 7.86
CA VAL A 129 5.93 1.02 7.71
C VAL A 129 7.07 2.04 7.75
N CYS A 130 7.13 2.93 6.76
CA CYS A 130 7.96 4.12 6.88
C CYS A 130 7.22 5.18 7.70
N ASP A 131 7.72 5.45 8.90
CA ASP A 131 7.30 6.61 9.68
C ASP A 131 7.86 7.86 8.99
N GLY A 132 7.03 8.65 8.31
CA GLY A 132 7.46 9.96 7.79
C GLY A 132 7.85 10.87 8.96
N GLU A 133 8.99 11.57 8.87
CA GLU A 133 9.42 12.57 9.85
C GLU A 133 8.78 13.95 9.61
#